data_AF-A0A2G3E8Q1-F1
#
_entry.id   AF-A0A2G3E8Q1-F1
#
_cell.length_a   1.000
_cell.length_b   1.000
_cell.length_c   1.000
_cell.angle_alpha   90.00
_cell.angle_beta   90.00
_cell.angle_gamma   90.00
#
_symmetry.space_group_name_H-M   'P 1'
#
loop_
_entity.id
_entity.type
_entity.pdbx_description
1 polymer ?
#
loop_
_entity_poly.entity_id
_entity_poly.type
_entity_poly.pdbx_seq_one_letter_code
_entity_poly.pdbx_strand_id
1 'polypeptide(L)'
;MDAKLVQKMKKIRNVIFDLVGLTILLYMIAFIPLTIAGLQLRAWVNVACAVFVGVCVLLWLLLTFITADSIKKRITMGVTLLGIACFLWIFRFPLFIFCAAVPHKERVDTIDGKTFVGYEDNFWDKSIDYYEYKNFIVSGAKRIFSLYTVEEKPDGSIAYYDMDGNRIYHLQDLHEYRYVDELKE
;
A
#
# COMPACT_ATOMS: atom_id res chain seq x y z
N MET A 1 39.64 -9.70 2.86
CA MET A 1 38.62 -9.59 1.79
C MET A 1 39.30 -9.06 0.55
N ASP A 2 39.18 -9.74 -0.59
CA ASP A 2 39.84 -9.34 -1.85
C ASP A 2 39.42 -7.91 -2.25
N ALA A 3 40.39 -7.03 -2.54
CA ALA A 3 40.16 -5.64 -2.94
C ALA A 3 39.22 -5.54 -4.16
N LYS A 4 39.30 -6.48 -5.10
CA LYS A 4 38.39 -6.55 -6.25
C LYS A 4 36.95 -6.85 -5.82
N LEU A 5 36.78 -7.70 -4.80
CA LEU A 5 35.48 -8.06 -4.25
C LEU A 5 34.85 -6.88 -3.48
N VAL A 6 35.65 -6.15 -2.70
CA VAL A 6 35.21 -4.91 -2.03
C VAL A 6 34.76 -3.85 -3.04
N GLN A 7 35.53 -3.66 -4.11
CA GLN A 7 35.19 -2.71 -5.18
C GLN A 7 33.89 -3.09 -5.88
N LYS A 8 33.68 -4.37 -6.19
CA LYS A 8 32.41 -4.88 -6.76
C LYS A 8 31.23 -4.60 -5.83
N MET A 9 31.35 -4.88 -4.53
CA MET A 9 30.28 -4.62 -3.57
C MET A 9 29.96 -3.13 -3.42
N LYS A 10 30.97 -2.24 -3.45
CA LYS A 10 30.77 -0.78 -3.46
C LYS A 10 30.00 -0.34 -4.72
N LYS A 11 30.25 -0.94 -5.88
CA LYS A 11 29.49 -0.68 -7.12
C LYS A 11 28.04 -1.14 -7.03
N ILE A 12 27.80 -2.36 -6.54
CA ILE A 12 26.44 -2.91 -6.35
C ILE A 12 25.64 -2.04 -5.38
N ARG A 13 26.26 -1.61 -4.27
CA ARG A 13 25.64 -0.70 -3.31
C ARG A 13 25.15 0.58 -3.97
N ASN A 14 25.96 1.22 -4.80
CA ASN A 14 25.56 2.46 -5.47
C ASN A 14 24.40 2.20 -6.45
N VAL A 15 24.42 1.10 -7.20
CA VAL A 15 23.30 0.73 -8.09
C VAL A 15 22.00 0.53 -7.30
N ILE A 16 22.04 -0.11 -6.14
CA ILE A 16 20.85 -0.29 -5.28
C ILE A 16 20.33 1.08 -4.80
N PHE A 17 21.23 1.99 -4.43
CA PHE A 17 20.86 3.35 -4.05
C PHE A 17 20.16 4.09 -5.19
N ASP A 18 20.73 4.04 -6.40
CA ASP A 18 20.16 4.66 -7.59
C ASP A 18 18.79 4.05 -7.94
N LEU A 19 18.63 2.73 -7.77
CA LEU A 19 17.38 2.02 -8.00
C LEU A 19 16.27 2.44 -7.04
N VAL A 20 16.60 2.66 -5.75
CA VAL A 20 15.65 3.21 -4.76
C VAL A 20 15.22 4.61 -5.16
N GLY A 21 16.18 5.48 -5.49
CA GLY A 21 15.89 6.85 -5.93
C GLY A 21 15.01 6.90 -7.17
N LEU A 22 15.33 6.06 -8.18
CA LEU A 22 14.53 5.94 -9.40
C LEU A 22 13.11 5.43 -9.11
N THR A 23 12.97 4.44 -8.23
CA THR A 23 11.66 3.87 -7.88
C THR A 23 10.77 4.90 -7.20
N ILE A 24 11.31 5.67 -6.24
CA ILE A 24 10.58 6.75 -5.57
C ILE A 24 10.20 7.84 -6.59
N LEU A 25 11.11 8.22 -7.49
CA LEU A 25 10.83 9.19 -8.53
C LEU A 25 9.70 8.74 -9.45
N LEU A 26 9.74 7.49 -9.94
CA LEU A 26 8.69 6.92 -10.78
C LEU A 26 7.35 6.84 -10.04
N TYR A 27 7.37 6.47 -8.76
CA TYR A 27 6.17 6.47 -7.92
C TYR A 27 5.55 7.86 -7.84
N MET A 28 6.35 8.90 -7.58
CA MET A 28 5.90 10.30 -7.54
C MET A 28 5.34 10.77 -8.89
N ILE A 29 6.03 10.43 -9.99
CA ILE A 29 5.59 10.76 -11.35
C ILE A 29 4.27 10.07 -11.68
N ALA A 30 4.04 8.85 -11.21
CA ALA A 30 2.77 8.13 -11.41
C ALA A 30 1.66 8.69 -10.51
N PHE A 31 1.97 9.04 -9.26
CA PHE A 31 0.98 9.48 -8.27
C PHE A 31 0.28 10.78 -8.66
N ILE A 32 1.04 11.80 -9.06
CA ILE A 32 0.52 13.14 -9.40
C ILE A 32 -0.59 13.10 -10.48
N PRO A 33 -0.37 12.54 -11.68
CA PRO A 33 -1.39 12.50 -12.73
C PRO A 33 -2.59 11.62 -12.35
N LEU A 34 -2.38 10.55 -11.58
CA LEU A 34 -3.48 9.72 -11.09
C LEU A 34 -4.39 10.52 -10.17
N THR A 35 -3.83 11.28 -9.22
CA THR A 35 -4.62 12.13 -8.34
C THR A 35 -5.43 13.17 -9.11
N ILE A 36 -4.84 13.81 -10.13
CA ILE A 36 -5.54 14.78 -11.00
C ILE A 36 -6.69 14.12 -11.76
N ALA A 37 -6.49 12.88 -12.22
CA ALA A 37 -7.52 12.10 -12.91
C ALA A 37 -8.60 11.51 -11.99
N GLY A 38 -8.55 11.77 -10.68
CA GLY A 38 -9.46 11.16 -9.70
C GLY A 38 -9.23 9.65 -9.54
N LEU A 39 -8.00 9.19 -9.76
CA LEU A 39 -7.55 7.81 -9.68
C LEU A 39 -6.54 7.63 -8.54
N GLN A 40 -6.42 6.39 -8.07
CA GLN A 40 -5.42 6.00 -7.09
C GLN A 40 -4.82 4.64 -7.44
N LEU A 41 -3.57 4.42 -7.03
CA LEU A 41 -2.95 3.11 -7.08
C LEU A 41 -3.67 2.16 -6.12
N ARG A 42 -3.84 0.91 -6.55
CA ARG A 42 -4.40 -0.15 -5.70
C ARG A 42 -3.48 -0.43 -4.51
N ALA A 43 -4.06 -0.84 -3.38
CA ALA A 43 -3.34 -1.05 -2.13
C ALA A 43 -2.20 -2.06 -2.30
N TRP A 44 -2.41 -3.15 -3.05
CA TRP A 44 -1.35 -4.13 -3.29
C TRP A 44 -0.14 -3.54 -4.05
N VAL A 45 -0.35 -2.57 -4.95
CA VAL A 45 0.73 -1.88 -5.67
C VAL A 45 1.56 -1.05 -4.68
N ASN A 46 0.88 -0.32 -3.80
CA ASN A 46 1.53 0.48 -2.76
C ASN A 46 2.35 -0.42 -1.81
N VAL A 47 1.78 -1.56 -1.40
CA VAL A 47 2.47 -2.56 -0.58
C VAL A 47 3.68 -3.14 -1.32
N ALA A 48 3.54 -3.52 -2.61
CA ALA A 48 4.63 -4.06 -3.41
C ALA A 48 5.79 -3.06 -3.54
N CYS A 49 5.49 -1.79 -3.81
CA CYS A 49 6.49 -0.72 -3.86
C CYS A 49 7.18 -0.54 -2.50
N ALA A 50 6.42 -0.52 -1.40
CA ALA A 50 6.96 -0.37 -0.06
C ALA A 50 7.89 -1.54 0.32
N VAL A 51 7.49 -2.78 0.03
CA VAL A 51 8.31 -3.98 0.25
C VAL A 51 9.58 -3.93 -0.58
N PHE A 52 9.48 -3.59 -1.87
CA PHE A 52 10.64 -3.48 -2.76
C PHE A 52 11.66 -2.45 -2.26
N VAL A 53 11.20 -1.24 -1.94
CA VAL A 53 12.06 -0.18 -1.38
C VAL A 53 12.66 -0.61 -0.06
N GLY A 54 11.87 -1.22 0.83
CA GLY A 54 12.33 -1.75 2.11
C GLY A 54 13.45 -2.77 1.97
N VAL A 55 13.30 -3.75 1.08
CA VAL A 55 14.34 -4.75 0.79
C VAL A 55 15.59 -4.11 0.21
N CYS A 56 15.46 -3.19 -0.74
CA CYS A 56 16.60 -2.48 -1.33
C CYS A 56 17.36 -1.66 -0.29
N VAL A 57 16.65 -0.95 0.58
CA VAL A 57 17.26 -0.19 1.69
C VAL A 57 18.01 -1.13 2.64
N LEU A 58 17.41 -2.26 3.04
CA LEU A 58 18.08 -3.24 3.89
C LEU A 58 19.37 -3.78 3.24
N LEU A 59 19.32 -4.14 1.95
CA LEU A 59 20.49 -4.60 1.21
C LEU A 59 21.57 -3.51 1.09
N TRP A 60 21.16 -2.26 0.82
CA TRP A 60 22.06 -1.12 0.76
C TRP A 60 22.77 -0.90 2.10
N LEU A 61 22.04 -1.00 3.21
CA LEU A 61 22.60 -0.89 4.56
C LEU A 61 23.57 -2.02 4.86
N LEU A 62 23.21 -3.27 4.58
CA LEU A 62 24.11 -4.41 4.78
C LEU A 62 25.41 -4.24 3.98
N LEU A 63 25.32 -3.86 2.71
CA LEU A 63 26.49 -3.62 1.87
C LEU A 63 27.32 -2.44 2.36
N THR A 64 26.70 -1.36 2.83
CA THR A 64 27.40 -0.22 3.41
C THR A 64 28.17 -0.62 4.66
N PHE A 65 27.58 -1.45 5.52
CA PHE A 65 28.22 -1.96 6.73
C PHE A 65 29.44 -2.86 6.42
N ILE A 66 29.28 -3.79 5.48
CA ILE A 66 30.35 -4.74 5.09
C ILE A 66 31.51 -4.02 4.40
N THR A 67 31.20 -3.02 3.56
CA THR A 67 32.19 -2.26 2.77
C THR A 67 32.79 -1.05 3.50
N ALA A 68 32.37 -0.79 4.75
CA ALA A 68 32.91 0.30 5.55
C ALA A 68 34.37 0.04 5.93
N ASP A 69 35.24 1.00 5.56
CA ASP A 69 36.70 0.92 5.71
C ASP A 69 37.18 1.15 7.17
N SER A 70 36.31 1.65 8.07
CA SER A 70 36.67 1.88 9.48
C SER A 70 35.60 1.39 10.46
N ILE A 71 36.05 0.86 11.59
CA ILE A 71 35.20 0.46 12.73
C ILE A 71 34.35 1.64 13.23
N LYS A 72 34.92 2.85 13.28
CA LYS A 72 34.19 4.07 13.67
C LYS A 72 32.97 4.30 12.77
N LYS A 73 33.12 4.19 11.44
CA LYS A 73 31.99 4.33 10.50
C LYS A 73 30.93 3.24 10.69
N ARG A 74 31.34 2.00 10.99
CA ARG A 74 30.42 0.90 11.28
C ARG A 74 29.59 1.16 12.54
N ILE A 75 30.22 1.66 13.60
CA ILE A 75 29.55 2.01 14.86
C ILE A 75 28.59 3.19 14.65
N THR A 76 29.05 4.28 14.03
CA THR A 76 28.19 5.44 13.74
C THR A 76 26.98 5.03 12.92
N MET A 77 27.16 4.20 11.90
CA MET A 77 26.06 3.74 11.05
C MET A 77 25.10 2.80 11.80
N GLY A 78 25.61 1.92 12.66
CA GLY A 78 24.78 1.10 13.54
C GLY A 78 23.93 1.94 14.49
N VAL A 79 24.50 3.00 15.07
CA VAL A 79 23.79 3.96 15.92
C VAL A 79 22.76 4.76 15.12
N THR A 80 23.09 5.23 13.92
CA THR A 80 22.14 5.92 13.03
C THR A 80 20.98 5.00 12.65
N LEU A 81 21.23 3.74 12.35
CA LEU A 81 20.19 2.76 12.05
C LEU A 81 19.29 2.46 13.24
N LEU A 82 19.88 2.31 14.42
CA LEU A 82 19.12 2.17 15.65
C LEU A 82 18.28 3.42 15.91
N GLY A 83 18.83 4.61 15.65
CA GLY A 83 18.14 5.88 15.76
C GLY A 83 16.97 6.01 14.79
N ILE A 84 17.15 5.62 13.52
CA ILE A 84 16.07 5.57 12.52
C ILE A 84 15.04 4.52 12.92
N ALA A 85 15.44 3.33 13.35
CA ALA A 85 14.51 2.30 13.81
C ALA A 85 13.69 2.75 15.03
N CYS A 86 14.34 3.39 16.01
CA CYS A 86 13.68 4.01 17.16
C CYS A 86 12.79 5.18 16.74
N PHE A 87 13.22 6.02 15.80
CA PHE A 87 12.41 7.09 15.23
C PHE A 87 11.16 6.52 14.54
N LEU A 88 11.30 5.54 13.65
CA LEU A 88 10.18 4.85 13.01
C LEU A 88 9.26 4.15 14.04
N TRP A 89 9.82 3.62 15.13
CA TRP A 89 9.08 2.98 16.22
C TRP A 89 8.33 3.97 17.11
N ILE A 90 8.92 5.13 17.43
CA ILE A 90 8.35 6.20 18.26
C ILE A 90 7.33 7.02 17.46
N PHE A 91 7.67 7.36 16.21
CA PHE A 91 6.79 8.00 15.23
C PHE A 91 5.83 7.02 14.57
N ARG A 92 5.60 5.85 15.19
CA ARG A 92 4.57 4.91 14.81
C ARG A 92 3.24 5.60 14.54
N PHE A 93 2.91 6.72 15.16
CA PHE A 93 1.65 7.44 14.98
C PHE A 93 1.54 8.29 13.69
N PRO A 94 2.43 9.27 13.39
CA PRO A 94 2.33 10.04 12.14
C PRO A 94 2.85 9.29 10.92
N LEU A 95 3.73 8.30 11.09
CA LEU A 95 4.00 7.31 10.03
C LEU A 95 2.92 6.23 9.96
N PHE A 96 2.06 6.00 10.96
CA PHE A 96 0.78 5.28 10.77
C PHE A 96 -0.18 6.10 9.91
N ILE A 97 -0.09 7.43 9.92
CA ILE A 97 -0.92 8.30 9.08
C ILE A 97 -0.41 8.25 7.62
N PHE A 98 0.90 8.09 7.40
CA PHE A 98 1.46 7.78 6.06
C PHE A 98 1.41 6.28 5.68
N CYS A 99 1.48 5.39 6.67
CA CYS A 99 1.28 3.94 6.59
C CYS A 99 -0.14 3.55 7.00
N ALA A 100 -1.12 4.43 6.76
CA ALA A 100 -2.53 4.03 6.66
C ALA A 100 -2.71 3.08 5.46
N ALA A 101 -1.63 2.79 4.72
CA ALA A 101 -1.31 1.46 4.24
C ALA A 101 -1.06 0.43 5.38
N VAL A 102 -1.98 0.34 6.35
CA VAL A 102 -2.30 -0.98 6.91
C VAL A 102 -2.60 -1.84 5.67
N PRO A 103 -2.21 -3.12 5.59
CA PRO A 103 -2.75 -3.99 4.57
C PRO A 103 -4.26 -4.07 4.81
N HIS A 104 -5.00 -3.06 4.35
CA HIS A 104 -6.40 -3.15 4.08
C HIS A 104 -6.49 -4.35 3.17
N LYS A 105 -7.18 -5.38 3.66
CA LYS A 105 -7.37 -6.57 2.86
C LYS A 105 -8.10 -6.10 1.61
N GLU A 106 -7.36 -6.06 0.52
CA GLU A 106 -7.89 -5.62 -0.75
C GLU A 106 -8.64 -6.80 -1.35
N ARG A 107 -9.86 -6.52 -1.81
CA ARG A 107 -10.69 -7.50 -2.49
C ARG A 107 -11.27 -6.91 -3.75
N VAL A 108 -11.56 -7.78 -4.70
CA VAL A 108 -12.25 -7.42 -5.93
C VAL A 108 -13.54 -8.20 -5.96
N ASP A 109 -14.65 -7.49 -5.93
CA ASP A 109 -15.97 -8.08 -5.92
C ASP A 109 -16.75 -7.66 -7.15
N THR A 110 -17.62 -8.54 -7.62
CA THR A 110 -18.57 -8.24 -8.68
C THR A 110 -19.98 -8.32 -8.10
N ILE A 111 -20.68 -7.19 -8.07
CA ILE A 111 -22.04 -7.05 -7.53
C ILE A 111 -22.92 -6.50 -8.66
N ASP A 112 -24.02 -7.18 -8.96
CA ASP A 112 -24.92 -6.86 -10.08
C ASP A 112 -24.19 -6.63 -11.43
N GLY A 113 -23.15 -7.42 -11.72
CA GLY A 113 -22.38 -7.31 -12.95
C GLY A 113 -21.40 -6.13 -13.01
N LYS A 114 -21.30 -5.31 -11.95
CA LYS A 114 -20.31 -4.23 -11.82
C LYS A 114 -19.17 -4.68 -10.90
N THR A 115 -17.93 -4.41 -11.30
CA THR A 115 -16.74 -4.79 -10.52
C THR A 115 -16.20 -3.62 -9.69
N PHE A 116 -15.85 -3.91 -8.44
CA PHE A 116 -15.37 -2.92 -7.47
C PHE A 116 -14.09 -3.40 -6.78
N VAL A 117 -13.32 -2.46 -6.25
CA VAL A 117 -12.22 -2.75 -5.32
C VAL A 117 -12.66 -2.36 -3.92
N GLY A 118 -12.67 -3.31 -2.99
CA GLY A 118 -12.96 -3.09 -1.58
C GLY A 118 -11.67 -3.05 -0.75
N TYR A 119 -11.59 -2.11 0.18
CA TYR A 119 -10.52 -2.03 1.17
C TYR A 119 -11.12 -2.26 2.57
N GLU A 120 -10.77 -3.38 3.19
CA GLU A 120 -11.26 -3.71 4.55
C GLU A 120 -10.47 -2.91 5.60
N ASP A 121 -11.16 -2.14 6.44
CA ASP A 121 -10.63 -1.60 7.69
C ASP A 121 -11.02 -2.51 8.87
N ASN A 122 -10.03 -2.82 9.71
CA ASN A 122 -10.18 -3.71 10.86
C ASN A 122 -9.79 -3.02 12.18
N PHE A 123 -9.52 -1.70 12.17
CA PHE A 123 -8.90 -1.05 13.33
C PHE A 123 -9.87 -0.70 14.46
N TRP A 124 -11.14 -0.38 14.16
CA TRP A 124 -12.17 -0.08 15.17
C TRP A 124 -13.51 -0.76 14.86
N ASP A 125 -14.08 -0.46 13.69
CA ASP A 125 -15.29 -1.10 13.18
C ASP A 125 -14.93 -1.79 11.86
N LYS A 126 -15.34 -3.06 11.73
CA LYS A 126 -15.18 -3.77 10.47
C LYS A 126 -16.01 -3.04 9.42
N SER A 127 -15.34 -2.50 8.42
CA SER A 127 -15.98 -1.82 7.30
C SER A 127 -15.17 -2.06 6.04
N ILE A 128 -15.85 -2.04 4.91
CA ILE A 128 -15.24 -2.26 3.59
C ILE A 128 -15.65 -1.09 2.72
N ASP A 129 -14.69 -0.24 2.40
CA ASP A 129 -14.90 0.89 1.49
C ASP A 129 -14.69 0.43 0.06
N TYR A 130 -15.71 0.62 -0.79
CA TYR A 130 -15.68 0.23 -2.20
C TYR A 130 -15.41 1.41 -3.12
N TYR A 131 -14.55 1.16 -4.08
CA TYR A 131 -14.09 2.10 -5.10
C TYR A 131 -14.28 1.48 -6.49
N GLU A 132 -14.31 2.35 -7.51
CA GLU A 132 -14.43 1.90 -8.88
C GLU A 132 -13.21 1.05 -9.29
N TYR A 133 -13.46 -0.15 -9.80
CA TYR A 133 -12.39 -0.92 -10.44
C TYR A 133 -12.07 -0.32 -11.81
N LYS A 134 -10.81 0.02 -12.06
CA LYS A 134 -10.34 0.42 -13.39
C LYS A 134 -9.52 -0.69 -14.05
N ASN A 135 -8.48 -1.17 -13.35
CA ASN A 135 -7.62 -2.25 -13.84
C ASN A 135 -6.82 -2.89 -12.69
N PHE A 136 -5.83 -3.72 -13.06
CA PHE A 136 -4.97 -4.42 -12.11
C PHE A 136 -4.16 -3.50 -11.19
N ILE A 137 -3.77 -2.31 -11.66
CA ILE A 137 -2.85 -1.39 -10.96
C ILE A 137 -3.61 -0.21 -10.32
N VAL A 138 -4.74 0.19 -10.91
CA VAL A 138 -5.41 1.47 -10.60
C VAL A 138 -6.89 1.24 -10.25
N SER A 139 -7.38 2.06 -9.32
CA SER A 139 -8.80 2.17 -8.94
C SER A 139 -9.24 3.64 -8.92
N GLY A 140 -10.54 3.90 -8.84
CA GLY A 140 -11.06 5.25 -8.59
C GLY A 140 -10.65 5.76 -7.20
N ALA A 141 -10.40 7.06 -7.07
CA ALA A 141 -10.03 7.68 -5.79
C ALA A 141 -11.23 8.04 -4.90
N LYS A 142 -12.43 8.16 -5.50
CA LYS A 142 -13.65 8.47 -4.76
C LYS A 142 -14.33 7.17 -4.31
N ARG A 143 -14.61 7.08 -3.01
CA ARG A 143 -15.44 6.01 -2.44
C ARG A 143 -16.83 6.07 -3.05
N ILE A 144 -17.36 4.91 -3.44
CA ILE A 144 -18.71 4.76 -3.99
C ILE A 144 -19.69 4.41 -2.88
N PHE A 145 -19.38 3.38 -2.09
CA PHE A 145 -20.20 2.95 -0.95
C PHE A 145 -19.34 2.21 0.09
N SER A 146 -19.88 2.04 1.30
CA SER A 146 -19.27 1.21 2.36
C SER A 146 -20.19 0.04 2.74
N LEU A 147 -19.58 -1.09 3.11
CA LEU A 147 -20.28 -2.25 3.68
C LEU A 147 -19.74 -2.57 5.08
N TYR A 148 -20.57 -3.10 5.97
CA TYR A 148 -20.12 -3.53 7.30
C TYR A 148 -19.27 -4.80 7.21
N THR A 149 -19.80 -5.83 6.58
CA THR A 149 -19.09 -7.10 6.42
C THR A 149 -19.52 -7.79 5.14
N VAL A 150 -18.67 -8.71 4.72
CA VAL A 150 -18.97 -9.64 3.66
C VAL A 150 -18.59 -11.04 4.11
N GLU A 151 -19.52 -11.95 3.92
CA GLU A 151 -19.41 -13.34 4.33
C GLU A 151 -19.35 -14.24 3.09
N GLU A 152 -18.26 -14.98 2.97
CA GLU A 152 -18.15 -16.07 2.01
C GLU A 152 -18.75 -17.33 2.66
N LYS A 153 -19.81 -17.84 2.05
CA LYS A 153 -20.51 -19.03 2.54
C LYS A 153 -19.81 -20.31 2.08
N PRO A 154 -20.07 -21.46 2.74
CA PRO A 154 -19.48 -22.74 2.36
C PRO A 154 -19.81 -23.19 0.92
N ASP A 155 -20.89 -22.66 0.34
CA ASP A 155 -21.29 -22.91 -1.05
C ASP A 155 -20.56 -21.99 -2.06
N GLY A 156 -19.64 -21.14 -1.61
CA GLY A 156 -18.92 -20.16 -2.42
C GLY A 156 -19.73 -18.91 -2.74
N SER A 157 -20.98 -18.80 -2.26
CA SER A 157 -21.78 -17.59 -2.42
C SER A 157 -21.30 -16.50 -1.47
N ILE A 158 -21.36 -15.24 -1.91
CA ILE A 158 -20.94 -14.09 -1.12
C ILE A 158 -22.20 -13.36 -0.63
N ALA A 159 -22.30 -13.11 0.67
CA ALA A 159 -23.35 -12.31 1.28
C ALA A 159 -22.81 -10.95 1.73
N TYR A 160 -23.48 -9.88 1.31
CA TYR A 160 -23.11 -8.49 1.57
C TYR A 160 -24.05 -7.89 2.61
N TYR A 161 -23.51 -7.11 3.55
CA TYR A 161 -24.28 -6.43 4.59
C TYR A 161 -23.97 -4.94 4.64
N ASP A 162 -25.02 -4.12 4.73
CA ASP A 162 -24.91 -2.67 4.88
C ASP A 162 -24.35 -2.30 6.26
N MET A 163 -24.14 -0.99 6.49
CA MET A 163 -23.62 -0.48 7.75
C MET A 163 -24.57 -0.68 8.95
N ASP A 164 -25.86 -0.96 8.69
CA ASP A 164 -26.87 -1.27 9.71
C ASP A 164 -26.98 -2.79 9.99
N GLY A 165 -26.21 -3.62 9.27
CA GLY A 165 -26.22 -5.07 9.39
C GLY A 165 -27.33 -5.77 8.58
N ASN A 166 -28.06 -5.05 7.72
CA ASN A 166 -29.04 -5.66 6.83
C ASN A 166 -28.37 -6.29 5.63
N ARG A 167 -28.92 -7.41 5.17
CA ARG A 167 -28.42 -8.11 3.98
C ARG A 167 -28.81 -7.35 2.72
N ILE A 168 -27.84 -7.13 1.85
CA ILE A 168 -27.98 -6.51 0.55
C ILE A 168 -28.07 -7.60 -0.52
N TYR A 169 -29.03 -7.47 -1.43
CA TYR A 169 -29.15 -8.34 -2.60
C TYR A 169 -28.77 -7.60 -3.88
N HIS A 170 -29.06 -6.30 -3.94
CA HIS A 170 -28.74 -5.44 -5.07
C HIS A 170 -28.08 -4.13 -4.62
N LEU A 171 -27.22 -3.56 -5.47
CA LEU A 171 -26.58 -2.27 -5.23
C LEU A 171 -27.60 -1.15 -5.00
N GLN A 172 -28.78 -1.22 -5.61
CA GLN A 172 -29.84 -0.21 -5.42
C GLN A 172 -30.46 -0.22 -4.02
N ASP A 173 -30.22 -1.27 -3.23
CA ASP A 173 -30.62 -1.34 -1.81
C ASP A 173 -29.74 -0.40 -0.96
N LEU A 174 -28.53 -0.08 -1.43
CA LEU A 174 -27.62 0.85 -0.75
C LEU A 174 -28.00 2.30 -1.05
N HIS A 175 -28.38 3.04 0.00
CA HIS A 175 -28.66 4.48 -0.09
C HIS A 175 -27.48 5.27 -0.69
N GLU A 176 -26.24 4.95 -0.28
CA GLU A 176 -25.03 5.61 -0.79
C GLU A 176 -24.83 5.41 -2.30
N TYR A 177 -25.17 4.22 -2.81
CA TYR A 177 -25.00 3.90 -4.21
C TYR A 177 -26.04 4.59 -5.09
N ARG A 178 -27.31 4.59 -4.67
CA ARG A 178 -28.42 5.21 -5.40
C ARG A 178 -28.14 6.69 -5.69
N TYR A 179 -27.64 7.41 -4.69
CA TYR A 179 -27.29 8.83 -4.83
C TYR A 179 -26.15 9.08 -5.84
N VAL A 180 -25.21 8.15 -5.97
CA VAL A 180 -24.11 8.25 -6.93
C VAL A 180 -24.57 7.97 -8.37
N ASP A 181 -25.53 7.06 -8.56
CA ASP A 181 -26.09 6.75 -9.88
C ASP A 181 -27.00 7.91 -10.37
N GLU A 182 -27.83 8.48 -9.49
CA GLU A 182 -28.70 9.62 -9.80
C GLU A 182 -27.93 10.89 -10.20
N LEU A 183 -26.70 11.07 -9.73
CA LEU A 183 -25.83 12.20 -10.11
C LEU A 183 -25.14 12.01 -11.48
N LYS A 184 -25.28 10.85 -12.11
CA LYS A 184 -24.70 10.54 -13.43
C LYS A 184 -25.72 10.64 -14.56
N GLU A 185 -27.01 10.77 -14.26
CA GLU A 185 -28.08 11.10 -15.21
C GLU A 185 -28.22 12.62 -15.42
#